data_AF-A0A2I7SHW4-F1
#
_entry.id   AF-A0A2I7SHW4-F1
#
_cell.length_a   1.000
_cell.length_b   1.000
_cell.length_c   1.000
_cell.angle_alpha   90.00
_cell.angle_beta   90.00
_cell.angle_gamma   90.00
#
_symmetry.space_group_name_H-M   'P 1'
#
loop_
_entity.id
_entity.type
_entity.pdbx_description
1 polymer ?
#
loop_
_entity_poly.entity_id
_entity_poly.type
_entity_poly.pdbx_seq_one_letter_code
_entity_poly.pdbx_strand_id
1 'polypeptide(L)'
;MRCFSPVHKNTTRSIFICCLYSLIFCWNFMGYTQDKPLEDDNAFTQQLWFTLNPNWKLKDSVSLKADIGYRTINSNTWDRYIARAGYEKQISPFVFKNLKRTEAYIGGLGLFYFNNKTGNNSLEIRPFQGYRVAFPLTKRIHLTNYFRLEERFLITKQDRSNHFGLRFRYQIMTNIGLQGFLFQEERGFYFPVGIEFFFNVVELSQFSDVIRITPGAGYQFDKTFKIQGMLAYHYTEQNIGGLYRTNDIIFRIKVVKTF
;
A
#
# COMPACT_ATOMS: atom_id res chain seq x y z
N MET A 1 41.30 -1.56 -35.43
CA MET A 1 40.13 -1.30 -36.28
C MET A 1 39.06 -2.35 -35.96
N ARG A 2 37.83 -1.87 -35.67
CA ARG A 2 36.47 -2.48 -35.55
C ARG A 2 36.35 -4.03 -35.39
N CYS A 3 35.54 -4.58 -34.49
CA CYS A 3 34.07 -4.40 -34.40
C CYS A 3 33.54 -4.76 -32.99
N PHE A 4 32.77 -3.85 -32.37
CA PHE A 4 31.85 -4.20 -31.27
C PHE A 4 30.46 -4.44 -31.87
N SER A 5 29.91 -5.64 -31.65
CA SER A 5 28.57 -6.03 -32.10
C SER A 5 27.49 -5.50 -31.13
N PRO A 6 26.40 -4.87 -31.60
CA PRO A 6 25.34 -4.37 -30.75
C PRO A 6 24.23 -5.42 -30.58
N VAL A 7 24.43 -6.41 -29.70
CA VAL A 7 23.41 -7.43 -29.38
C VAL A 7 22.86 -7.22 -27.98
N HIS A 8 22.02 -6.20 -27.76
CA HIS A 8 21.21 -6.15 -26.52
C HIS A 8 19.93 -5.29 -26.55
N LYS A 9 19.51 -4.73 -27.69
CA LYS A 9 18.30 -3.88 -27.73
C LYS A 9 16.97 -4.64 -27.89
N ASN A 10 16.97 -5.94 -28.26
CA ASN A 10 15.74 -6.67 -28.55
C ASN A 10 15.12 -7.43 -27.36
N THR A 11 15.90 -7.72 -26.31
CA THR A 11 15.41 -8.53 -25.18
C THR A 11 14.46 -7.74 -24.27
N THR A 12 14.70 -6.45 -24.07
CA THR A 12 13.84 -5.56 -23.25
C THR A 12 12.50 -5.27 -23.91
N ARG A 13 12.43 -5.18 -25.24
CA ARG A 13 11.16 -5.06 -25.98
C ARG A 13 10.29 -6.30 -25.82
N SER A 14 10.89 -7.49 -25.86
CA SER A 14 10.16 -8.76 -25.74
C SER A 14 9.55 -8.96 -24.34
N ILE A 15 10.26 -8.58 -23.27
CA ILE A 15 9.72 -8.66 -21.90
C ILE A 15 8.54 -7.70 -21.71
N PHE A 16 8.63 -6.49 -22.26
CA PHE A 16 7.54 -5.49 -22.16
C PHE A 16 6.28 -5.94 -22.90
N ILE A 17 6.44 -6.54 -24.08
CA ILE A 17 5.33 -7.12 -24.87
C ILE A 17 4.70 -8.30 -24.12
N CYS A 18 5.49 -9.22 -23.56
CA CYS A 18 4.96 -10.34 -22.77
C CYS A 18 4.22 -9.89 -21.49
N CYS A 19 4.69 -8.82 -20.84
CA CYS A 19 3.99 -8.23 -19.69
C CYS A 19 2.69 -7.52 -20.09
N LEU A 20 2.65 -6.87 -21.26
CA LEU A 20 1.44 -6.24 -21.79
C LEU A 20 0.39 -7.29 -22.16
N TYR A 21 0.80 -8.39 -22.81
CA TYR A 21 -0.11 -9.50 -23.15
C TYR A 21 -0.63 -10.22 -21.91
N SER A 22 0.17 -10.41 -20.86
CA SER A 22 -0.32 -11.00 -19.61
C SER A 22 -1.26 -10.07 -18.83
N LEU A 23 -1.07 -8.74 -18.89
CA LEU A 23 -2.03 -7.76 -18.37
C LEU A 23 -3.37 -7.77 -19.11
N ILE A 24 -3.35 -7.92 -20.44
CA ILE A 24 -4.57 -8.05 -21.27
C ILE A 24 -5.26 -9.41 -21.01
N PHE A 25 -4.49 -10.47 -20.81
CA PHE A 25 -5.04 -11.80 -20.49
C PHE A 25 -5.69 -11.85 -19.10
N CYS A 26 -5.11 -11.17 -18.11
CA CYS A 26 -5.73 -11.03 -16.79
C CYS A 26 -7.00 -10.16 -16.81
N TRP A 27 -7.12 -9.20 -17.73
CA TRP A 27 -8.33 -8.39 -17.89
C TRP A 27 -9.52 -9.23 -18.37
N ASN A 28 -9.28 -10.25 -19.18
CA ASN A 28 -10.32 -11.16 -19.67
C ASN A 28 -10.76 -12.21 -18.64
N PHE A 29 -10.07 -12.35 -17.51
CA PHE A 29 -10.42 -13.29 -16.44
C PHE A 29 -11.32 -12.70 -15.34
N MET A 30 -11.77 -11.44 -15.46
CA MET A 30 -12.79 -10.87 -14.57
C MET A 30 -14.24 -11.16 -15.01
N GLY A 31 -14.43 -12.11 -15.94
CA GLY A 31 -15.74 -12.60 -16.38
C GLY A 31 -16.29 -13.73 -15.51
N TYR A 32 -16.50 -13.48 -14.22
CA TYR A 32 -17.44 -14.24 -13.40
C TYR A 32 -18.30 -13.25 -12.62
N THR A 33 -19.29 -12.69 -13.31
CA THR A 33 -20.42 -12.03 -12.66
C THR A 33 -21.20 -13.10 -11.89
N GLN A 34 -21.21 -12.99 -10.56
CA GLN A 34 -22.05 -13.81 -9.71
C GLN A 34 -23.51 -13.47 -10.01
N ASP A 35 -24.24 -14.47 -10.51
CA ASP A 35 -25.70 -14.47 -10.56
C ASP A 35 -26.25 -14.37 -9.14
N LYS A 36 -26.90 -13.23 -8.88
CA LYS A 36 -27.96 -12.89 -7.90
C LYS A 36 -27.60 -11.57 -7.17
N PRO A 37 -28.43 -10.52 -7.30
CA PRO A 37 -28.29 -9.33 -6.48
C PRO A 37 -28.66 -9.70 -5.04
N LEU A 38 -27.65 -9.85 -4.18
CA LEU A 38 -27.84 -9.62 -2.76
C LEU A 38 -28.14 -8.12 -2.60
N GLU A 39 -29.13 -7.81 -1.78
CA GLU A 39 -29.85 -6.54 -1.63
C GLU A 39 -29.01 -5.27 -1.91
N ASP A 40 -29.64 -4.35 -2.63
CA ASP A 40 -29.14 -3.03 -3.05
C ASP A 40 -28.62 -2.17 -1.89
N ASP A 41 -27.35 -2.34 -1.52
CA ASP A 41 -26.61 -1.31 -0.80
C ASP A 41 -25.17 -1.16 -1.32
N ASN A 42 -25.04 -1.11 -2.66
CA ASN A 42 -23.81 -0.76 -3.38
C ASN A 42 -23.44 0.74 -3.21
N ALA A 43 -23.60 1.30 -2.01
CA ALA A 43 -23.27 2.67 -1.73
C ALA A 43 -21.74 2.86 -1.80
N PHE A 44 -21.29 3.56 -2.84
CA PHE A 44 -19.89 4.00 -2.92
C PHE A 44 -19.64 5.05 -1.84
N THR A 45 -18.70 4.77 -0.93
CA THR A 45 -18.25 5.76 0.04
C THR A 45 -17.00 6.45 -0.48
N GLN A 46 -16.99 7.77 -0.43
CA GLN A 46 -15.81 8.57 -0.78
C GLN A 46 -15.03 8.93 0.48
N GLN A 47 -13.73 8.66 0.47
CA GLN A 47 -12.83 8.96 1.58
C GLN A 47 -11.72 9.92 1.15
N LEU A 48 -11.29 10.77 2.08
CA LEU A 48 -10.18 11.68 1.90
C LEU A 48 -9.09 11.38 2.92
N TRP A 49 -7.89 11.10 2.45
CA TRP A 49 -6.75 10.69 3.27
C TRP A 49 -5.58 11.64 3.09
N PHE A 50 -5.03 12.11 4.20
CA PHE A 50 -3.80 12.88 4.23
C PHE A 50 -2.77 12.13 5.06
N THR A 51 -1.55 12.04 4.54
CA THR A 51 -0.46 11.32 5.21
C THR A 51 0.88 12.02 5.07
N LEU A 52 1.62 12.11 6.18
CA LEU A 52 2.99 12.59 6.26
C LEU A 52 3.89 11.41 6.66
N ASN A 53 4.90 11.14 5.84
CA ASN A 53 5.83 10.03 6.03
C ASN A 53 7.28 10.51 6.17
N PRO A 54 7.69 10.94 7.37
CA PRO A 54 9.09 11.19 7.65
C PRO A 54 9.87 9.87 7.73
N ASN A 55 11.12 9.91 7.28
CA ASN A 55 12.03 8.76 7.24
C ASN A 55 13.43 9.23 7.62
N TRP A 56 14.01 8.68 8.68
CA TRP A 56 15.36 9.01 9.14
C TRP A 56 16.30 7.85 8.79
N LYS A 57 17.36 8.13 8.03
CA LYS A 57 18.42 7.13 7.81
C LYS A 57 19.38 7.16 8.99
N LEU A 58 19.37 6.10 9.80
CA LEU A 58 20.24 6.00 10.99
C LEU A 58 21.61 5.45 10.63
N LYS A 59 21.64 4.43 9.75
CA LYS A 59 22.83 3.79 9.18
C LYS A 59 22.51 3.35 7.75
N ASP A 60 23.52 2.94 6.98
CA ASP A 60 23.33 2.52 5.58
C ASP A 60 22.26 1.44 5.40
N SER A 61 22.10 0.55 6.39
CA SER A 61 21.13 -0.55 6.37
C SER A 61 19.92 -0.34 7.29
N VAL A 62 19.84 0.75 8.05
CA VAL A 62 18.77 0.95 9.04
C VAL A 62 18.10 2.31 8.88
N SER A 63 16.77 2.30 8.79
CA SER A 63 15.96 3.50 8.75
C SER A 63 14.84 3.45 9.79
N LEU A 64 14.54 4.61 10.39
CA LEU A 64 13.36 4.83 11.21
C LEU A 64 12.31 5.52 10.36
N LYS A 65 11.07 5.02 10.38
CA LYS A 65 9.96 5.54 9.59
C LYS A 65 8.82 5.91 10.51
N ALA A 66 8.16 7.02 10.22
CA ALA A 66 6.87 7.32 10.80
C ALA A 66 5.80 7.58 9.73
N ASP A 67 4.55 7.47 10.14
CA ASP A 67 3.37 7.77 9.35
C ASP A 67 2.35 8.47 10.24
N ILE A 68 2.16 9.76 10.00
CA ILE A 68 1.15 10.57 10.66
C ILE A 68 0.07 10.82 9.63
N GLY A 69 -1.17 10.49 9.95
CA GLY A 69 -2.27 10.55 8.99
C GLY A 69 -3.59 10.98 9.57
N TYR A 70 -4.41 11.53 8.70
CA TYR A 70 -5.80 11.88 8.94
C TYR A 70 -6.65 11.32 7.82
N ARG A 71 -7.82 10.77 8.15
CA ARG A 71 -8.78 10.22 7.19
C ARG A 71 -10.18 10.63 7.60
N THR A 72 -11.01 10.91 6.63
CA THR A 72 -12.44 11.20 6.81
C THR A 72 -13.23 10.70 5.61
N ILE A 73 -14.54 10.69 5.72
CA ILE A 73 -15.45 10.38 4.61
C ILE A 73 -16.25 11.61 4.20
N ASN A 74 -16.78 11.65 2.98
CA ASN A 74 -17.45 12.83 2.45
C ASN A 74 -18.69 13.27 3.28
N SER A 75 -19.43 12.31 3.86
CA SER A 75 -20.53 12.59 4.80
C SER A 75 -20.05 13.02 6.19
N ASN A 76 -18.73 13.00 6.42
CA ASN A 76 -18.06 13.45 7.64
C ASN A 76 -18.58 12.75 8.91
N THR A 77 -19.09 11.52 8.82
CA THR A 77 -19.65 10.79 9.98
C THR A 77 -18.59 10.26 10.93
N TRP A 78 -17.35 10.13 10.45
CA TRP A 78 -16.20 9.77 11.29
C TRP A 78 -14.91 10.39 10.81
N ASP A 79 -13.99 10.53 11.76
CA ASP A 79 -12.62 10.96 11.54
C ASP A 79 -11.65 9.90 12.11
N ARG A 80 -10.55 9.62 11.41
CA ARG A 80 -9.52 8.69 11.89
C ARG A 80 -8.16 9.35 11.89
N TYR A 81 -7.53 9.35 13.05
CA TYR A 81 -6.17 9.84 13.26
C TYR A 81 -5.22 8.66 13.37
N ILE A 82 -4.06 8.78 12.75
CA ILE A 82 -3.10 7.70 12.61
C ILE A 82 -1.72 8.21 13.01
N ALA A 83 -1.07 7.48 13.89
CA ALA A 83 0.34 7.66 14.19
C ALA A 83 1.01 6.29 14.16
N ARG A 84 1.98 6.09 13.28
CA ARG A 84 2.76 4.85 13.23
C ARG A 84 4.24 5.17 13.27
N ALA A 85 4.99 4.33 13.96
CA ALA A 85 6.44 4.35 13.94
C ALA A 85 6.94 2.92 13.70
N GLY A 86 8.04 2.79 12.99
CA GLY A 86 8.67 1.50 12.78
C GLY A 86 10.09 1.65 12.28
N TYR A 87 10.89 0.62 12.52
CA TYR A 87 12.22 0.53 11.95
C TYR A 87 12.21 -0.40 10.74
N GLU A 88 13.15 -0.17 9.85
CA GLU A 88 13.40 -1.02 8.69
C GLU A 88 14.89 -1.31 8.62
N LYS A 89 15.22 -2.59 8.54
CA LYS A 89 16.60 -3.08 8.42
C LYS A 89 16.74 -3.83 7.11
N GLN A 90 17.63 -3.35 6.24
CA GLN A 90 18.06 -4.09 5.06
C GLN A 90 18.84 -5.33 5.50
N ILE A 91 18.52 -6.46 4.90
CA ILE A 91 19.13 -7.75 5.21
C ILE A 91 19.80 -8.32 3.96
N SER A 92 20.75 -9.24 4.18
CA SER A 92 21.38 -9.96 3.09
C SER A 92 20.34 -10.80 2.34
N PRO A 93 20.37 -10.82 1.00
CA PRO A 93 19.32 -11.47 0.23
C PRO A 93 19.25 -12.99 0.47
N PHE A 94 18.11 -13.51 0.95
CA PHE A 94 17.90 -14.92 1.28
C PHE A 94 17.00 -15.68 0.29
N VAL A 95 15.98 -15.06 -0.31
CA VAL A 95 15.07 -15.68 -1.30
C VAL A 95 15.43 -15.25 -2.70
N PHE A 96 15.32 -16.07 -3.76
CA PHE A 96 15.61 -15.64 -5.14
C PHE A 96 17.06 -15.22 -5.40
N LYS A 97 18.04 -15.95 -4.84
CA LYS A 97 19.49 -15.64 -4.85
C LYS A 97 20.05 -15.18 -6.21
N ASN A 98 19.51 -15.71 -7.31
CA ASN A 98 19.98 -15.43 -8.67
C ASN A 98 19.43 -14.13 -9.29
N LEU A 99 18.60 -13.36 -8.57
CA LEU A 99 18.00 -12.12 -9.07
C LEU A 99 18.54 -10.91 -8.31
N LYS A 100 18.79 -9.81 -9.05
CA LYS A 100 19.11 -8.51 -8.45
C LYS A 100 17.91 -8.01 -7.67
N ARG A 101 18.08 -7.79 -6.37
CA ARG A 101 17.01 -7.37 -5.45
C ARG A 101 17.56 -6.79 -4.16
N THR A 102 16.68 -6.17 -3.39
CA THR A 102 16.93 -5.79 -2.00
C THR A 102 15.88 -6.38 -1.09
N GLU A 103 16.28 -6.78 0.10
CA GLU A 103 15.42 -7.42 1.08
C GLU A 103 15.48 -6.62 2.39
N ALA A 104 14.34 -6.50 3.08
CA ALA A 104 14.29 -5.76 4.34
C ALA A 104 13.27 -6.36 5.30
N TYR A 105 13.66 -6.39 6.57
CA TYR A 105 12.76 -6.63 7.70
C TYR A 105 12.22 -5.30 8.21
N ILE A 106 10.94 -5.28 8.58
CA ILE A 106 10.25 -4.10 9.07
C ILE A 106 9.51 -4.48 10.35
N GLY A 107 9.63 -3.68 11.40
CA GLY A 107 8.90 -3.85 12.65
C GLY A 107 8.43 -2.51 13.20
N GLY A 108 7.28 -2.48 13.85
CA GLY A 108 6.77 -1.23 14.40
C GLY A 108 5.46 -1.33 15.16
N LEU A 109 4.93 -0.15 15.46
CA LEU A 109 3.69 0.05 16.20
C LEU A 109 2.85 1.12 15.50
N GLY A 110 1.55 0.86 15.38
CA GLY A 110 0.57 1.85 14.95
C GLY A 110 -0.45 2.15 16.03
N LEU A 111 -0.84 3.41 16.13
CA LEU A 111 -1.95 3.91 16.94
C LEU A 111 -2.98 4.52 16.00
N PHE A 112 -4.23 4.12 16.16
CA PHE A 112 -5.33 4.57 15.34
C PHE A 112 -6.45 5.00 16.27
N TYR A 113 -6.80 6.29 16.25
CA TYR A 113 -7.93 6.80 16.99
C TYR A 113 -9.09 7.05 16.04
N PHE A 114 -10.22 6.43 16.30
CA PHE A 114 -11.45 6.58 15.55
C PHE A 114 -12.40 7.47 16.34
N ASN A 115 -12.73 8.62 15.76
CA ASN A 115 -13.72 9.54 16.28
C ASN A 115 -15.02 9.34 15.49
N ASN A 116 -15.97 8.64 16.09
CA ASN A 116 -17.28 8.39 15.50
C ASN A 116 -18.25 9.48 15.99
N LYS A 117 -18.90 10.20 15.08
CA LYS A 117 -19.80 11.31 15.48
C LYS A 117 -21.18 10.85 15.91
N THR A 118 -21.58 9.64 15.52
CA THR A 118 -22.90 9.06 15.82
C THR A 118 -22.81 7.81 16.69
N GLY A 119 -21.61 7.36 17.03
CA GLY A 119 -21.37 6.17 17.83
C GLY A 119 -20.19 6.32 18.78
N ASN A 120 -19.61 5.21 19.21
CA ASN A 120 -18.50 5.24 20.16
C ASN A 120 -17.15 5.45 19.48
N ASN A 121 -16.33 6.25 20.14
CA ASN A 121 -14.92 6.37 19.78
C ASN A 121 -14.16 5.10 20.15
N SER A 122 -13.14 4.80 19.37
CA SER A 122 -12.28 3.65 19.61
C SER A 122 -10.81 4.00 19.43
N LEU A 123 -9.99 3.32 20.22
CA LEU A 123 -8.54 3.34 20.08
C LEU A 123 -8.09 1.95 19.64
N GLU A 124 -7.26 1.90 18.61
CA GLU A 124 -6.69 0.65 18.13
C GLU A 124 -5.17 0.73 18.13
N ILE A 125 -4.55 -0.24 18.79
CA ILE A 125 -3.10 -0.41 18.86
C ILE A 125 -2.73 -1.57 17.96
N ARG A 126 -1.75 -1.34 17.06
CA ARG A 126 -1.33 -2.32 16.06
C ARG A 126 0.17 -2.55 16.04
N PRO A 127 0.72 -3.45 16.86
CA PRO A 127 2.05 -3.99 16.62
C PRO A 127 2.08 -4.67 15.25
N PHE A 128 3.19 -4.51 14.53
CA PHE A 128 3.33 -5.18 13.24
C PHE A 128 4.77 -5.57 12.95
N GLN A 129 4.89 -6.65 12.19
CA GLN A 129 6.14 -7.09 11.59
C GLN A 129 5.91 -7.35 10.11
N GLY A 130 6.93 -7.17 9.30
CA GLY A 130 6.81 -7.35 7.87
C GLY A 130 8.13 -7.58 7.18
N TYR A 131 8.02 -8.05 5.95
CA TYR A 131 9.13 -8.43 5.11
C TYR A 131 8.92 -7.89 3.71
N ARG A 132 9.94 -7.24 3.16
CA ARG A 132 9.88 -6.58 1.85
C ARG A 132 10.98 -7.10 0.93
N VAL A 133 10.60 -7.40 -0.31
CA VAL A 133 11.51 -7.73 -1.40
C VAL A 133 11.28 -6.75 -2.54
N ALA A 134 12.32 -6.04 -2.97
CA ALA A 134 12.25 -5.10 -4.08
C ALA A 134 13.18 -5.51 -5.23
N PHE A 135 12.64 -5.55 -6.44
CA PHE A 135 13.32 -5.87 -7.68
C PHE A 135 13.46 -4.61 -8.53
N PRO A 136 14.68 -4.08 -8.75
CA PRO A 136 14.93 -3.02 -9.71
C PRO A 136 14.91 -3.59 -11.13
N LEU A 137 13.70 -3.81 -11.68
CA LEU A 137 13.50 -4.39 -13.01
C LEU A 137 14.22 -3.60 -14.10
N THR A 138 14.20 -2.27 -13.98
CA THR A 138 15.01 -1.36 -14.78
C THR A 138 15.49 -0.20 -13.90
N LYS A 139 16.29 0.74 -14.45
CA LYS A 139 16.64 1.99 -13.74
C LYS A 139 15.41 2.82 -13.33
N ARG A 140 14.28 2.64 -14.03
CA ARG A 140 13.05 3.44 -13.86
C ARG A 140 11.91 2.68 -13.22
N ILE A 141 11.93 1.34 -13.26
CA ILE A 141 10.83 0.49 -12.79
C ILE A 141 11.33 -0.35 -11.62
N HIS A 142 10.72 -0.11 -10.45
CA HIS A 142 10.99 -0.85 -9.23
C HIS A 142 9.73 -1.58 -8.80
N LEU A 143 9.77 -2.92 -8.83
CA LEU A 143 8.72 -3.79 -8.32
C LEU A 143 9.01 -4.12 -6.86
N THR A 144 8.02 -4.05 -6.00
CA THR A 144 8.13 -4.27 -4.56
C THR A 144 7.03 -5.22 -4.11
N ASN A 145 7.42 -6.29 -3.43
CA ASN A 145 6.53 -7.19 -2.72
C ASN A 145 6.70 -6.93 -1.23
N TYR A 146 5.59 -6.79 -0.52
CA TYR A 146 5.59 -6.51 0.91
C TYR A 146 4.57 -7.37 1.63
N PHE A 147 5.06 -8.14 2.60
CA PHE A 147 4.27 -8.99 3.47
C PHE A 147 4.25 -8.38 4.86
N ARG A 148 3.11 -8.40 5.54
CA ARG A 148 2.98 -7.85 6.90
C ARG A 148 2.00 -8.66 7.71
N LEU A 149 2.37 -8.92 8.95
CA LEU A 149 1.49 -9.41 10.00
C LEU A 149 1.19 -8.25 10.97
N GLU A 150 -0.07 -8.01 11.26
CA GLU A 150 -0.57 -6.96 12.16
C GLU A 150 -1.41 -7.62 13.25
N GLU A 151 -1.00 -7.44 14.50
CA GLU A 151 -1.86 -7.67 15.67
C GLU A 151 -2.68 -6.42 15.90
N ARG A 152 -3.94 -6.55 16.31
CA ARG A 152 -4.89 -5.46 16.40
C ARG A 152 -5.62 -5.54 17.73
N PHE A 153 -5.34 -4.60 18.62
CA PHE A 153 -6.00 -4.48 19.91
C PHE A 153 -6.96 -3.29 19.85
N LEU A 154 -8.26 -3.56 19.82
CA LEU A 154 -9.31 -2.57 19.73
C LEU A 154 -9.92 -2.34 21.12
N ILE A 155 -9.92 -1.08 21.53
CA ILE A 155 -10.46 -0.61 22.80
C ILE A 155 -11.62 0.33 22.48
N THR A 156 -12.83 -0.04 22.90
CA THR A 156 -14.05 0.76 22.77
C THR A 156 -14.54 1.20 24.15
N LYS A 157 -15.16 2.38 24.26
CA LYS A 157 -15.68 2.88 25.54
C LYS A 157 -16.84 2.05 26.09
N GLN A 158 -17.59 1.38 25.22
CA GLN A 158 -18.88 0.80 25.58
C GLN A 158 -18.76 -0.57 26.25
N ASP A 159 -17.82 -1.42 25.81
CA ASP A 159 -17.85 -2.83 26.22
C ASP A 159 -16.86 -3.21 27.32
N ARG A 160 -15.92 -2.34 27.74
CA ARG A 160 -14.77 -2.68 28.62
C ARG A 160 -13.97 -3.94 28.18
N SER A 161 -14.35 -4.58 27.08
CA SER A 161 -13.73 -5.77 26.51
C SER A 161 -12.72 -5.35 25.47
N ASN A 162 -11.51 -5.87 25.60
CA ASN A 162 -10.48 -5.73 24.57
C ASN A 162 -10.78 -6.72 23.47
N HIS A 163 -10.92 -6.25 22.23
CA HIS A 163 -11.04 -7.14 21.09
C HIS A 163 -9.65 -7.32 20.45
N PHE A 164 -9.30 -8.57 20.18
CA PHE A 164 -8.06 -8.93 19.50
C PHE A 164 -8.36 -9.38 18.07
N GLY A 165 -7.54 -8.95 17.12
CA GLY A 165 -7.54 -9.49 15.77
C GLY A 165 -6.13 -9.64 15.23
N LEU A 166 -6.00 -10.55 14.28
CA LEU A 166 -4.74 -10.86 13.62
C LEU A 166 -4.96 -10.75 12.11
N ARG A 167 -4.13 -9.96 11.45
CA ARG A 167 -4.27 -9.68 10.02
C ARG A 167 -2.96 -9.89 9.29
N PHE A 168 -3.02 -10.68 8.23
CA PHE A 168 -1.96 -10.75 7.24
C PHE A 168 -2.28 -9.82 6.06
N ARG A 169 -1.26 -9.14 5.54
CA ARG A 169 -1.36 -8.23 4.40
C ARG A 169 -0.28 -8.56 3.40
N TYR A 170 -0.66 -8.58 2.12
CA TYR A 170 0.26 -8.71 1.02
C TYR A 170 0.07 -7.58 0.04
N GLN A 171 1.14 -6.85 -0.26
CA GLN A 171 1.14 -5.72 -1.19
C GLN A 171 2.16 -5.94 -2.30
N ILE A 172 1.71 -5.71 -3.53
CA ILE A 172 2.56 -5.59 -4.71
C ILE A 172 2.51 -4.13 -5.14
N MET A 173 3.68 -3.49 -5.32
CA MET A 173 3.78 -2.10 -5.71
C MET A 173 4.85 -1.92 -6.78
N THR A 174 4.54 -1.15 -7.80
CA THR A 174 5.49 -0.73 -8.82
C THR A 174 5.60 0.78 -8.83
N ASN A 175 6.82 1.30 -8.85
CA ASN A 175 7.09 2.72 -9.10
C ASN A 175 7.73 2.89 -10.47
N ILE A 176 7.10 3.67 -11.34
CA ILE A 176 7.57 3.98 -12.68
C ILE A 176 8.07 5.44 -12.70
N GLY A 177 9.38 5.64 -12.73
CA GLY A 177 10.02 6.95 -12.72
C GLY A 177 10.25 7.53 -14.12
N LEU A 178 10.03 8.84 -14.28
CA LEU A 178 10.40 9.61 -15.48
C LEU A 178 11.70 10.41 -15.32
N GLN A 179 12.37 10.28 -14.18
CA GLN A 179 13.65 10.95 -13.91
C GLN A 179 14.74 10.48 -14.90
N GLY A 180 15.59 11.41 -15.34
CA GLY A 180 16.62 11.15 -16.35
C GLY A 180 16.07 10.86 -17.75
N PHE A 181 14.78 11.08 -18.02
CA PHE A 181 14.21 11.05 -19.36
C PHE A 181 13.73 12.43 -19.79
N LEU A 182 12.78 13.00 -19.05
CA LEU A 182 12.25 14.35 -19.26
C LEU A 182 12.72 15.35 -18.19
N PHE A 183 13.46 14.85 -17.20
CA PHE A 183 13.88 15.60 -16.01
C PHE A 183 15.31 15.21 -15.61
N GLN A 184 15.91 15.98 -14.70
CA GLN A 184 17.19 15.63 -14.06
C GLN A 184 17.09 14.28 -13.32
N GLU A 185 18.21 13.58 -13.11
CA GLU A 185 18.20 12.20 -12.56
C GLU A 185 17.55 12.08 -11.17
N GLU A 186 17.51 13.17 -10.40
CA GLU A 186 17.05 13.17 -9.00
C GLU A 186 15.70 13.85 -8.79
N ARG A 187 15.08 14.35 -9.87
CA ARG A 187 13.86 15.15 -9.83
C ARG A 187 12.91 14.75 -10.94
N GLY A 188 11.61 14.85 -10.70
CA GLY A 188 10.61 14.62 -11.74
C GLY A 188 9.45 13.73 -11.32
N PHE A 189 8.56 13.49 -12.27
CA PHE A 189 7.35 12.69 -12.05
C PHE A 189 7.66 11.19 -11.91
N TYR A 190 6.81 10.53 -11.14
CA TYR A 190 6.75 9.08 -11.04
C TYR A 190 5.31 8.61 -10.84
N PHE A 191 5.03 7.38 -11.29
CA PHE A 191 3.72 6.76 -11.23
C PHE A 191 3.77 5.52 -10.34
N PRO A 192 3.34 5.63 -9.08
CA PRO A 192 3.13 4.50 -8.20
C PRO A 192 1.82 3.79 -8.55
N VAL A 193 1.89 2.46 -8.67
CA VAL A 193 0.72 1.60 -8.80
C VAL A 193 0.87 0.46 -7.80
N GLY A 194 -0.17 0.18 -7.03
CA GLY A 194 -0.15 -0.93 -6.08
C GLY A 194 -1.45 -1.69 -6.00
N ILE A 195 -1.35 -2.95 -5.63
CA ILE A 195 -2.45 -3.81 -5.23
C ILE A 195 -2.13 -4.38 -3.84
N GLU A 196 -3.12 -4.41 -2.96
CA GLU A 196 -2.98 -4.89 -1.59
C GLU A 196 -4.12 -5.83 -1.26
N PHE A 197 -3.78 -6.98 -0.70
CA PHE A 197 -4.69 -8.01 -0.23
C PHE A 197 -4.63 -8.09 1.29
N PHE A 198 -5.78 -8.34 1.90
CA PHE A 198 -5.96 -8.35 3.34
C PHE A 198 -6.61 -9.67 3.73
N PHE A 199 -6.03 -10.35 4.71
CA PHE A 199 -6.49 -11.63 5.22
C PHE A 199 -6.62 -11.51 6.73
N ASN A 200 -7.85 -11.49 7.24
CA ASN A 200 -8.09 -11.52 8.68
C ASN A 200 -7.99 -12.97 9.15
N VAL A 201 -6.89 -13.31 9.82
CA VAL A 201 -6.64 -14.65 10.38
C VAL A 201 -7.46 -14.85 11.65
N VAL A 202 -7.58 -13.79 12.45
CA VAL A 202 -8.51 -13.69 13.57
C VAL A 202 -9.35 -12.45 13.36
N GLU A 203 -10.67 -12.63 13.26
CA GLU A 203 -11.60 -11.57 12.93
C GLU A 203 -11.79 -10.56 14.06
N LEU A 204 -11.94 -9.30 13.67
CA LEU A 204 -12.42 -8.20 14.49
C LEU A 204 -13.72 -7.72 13.86
N SER A 205 -14.81 -7.70 14.64
CA SER A 205 -16.20 -7.54 14.19
C SER A 205 -16.53 -6.29 13.36
N GLN A 206 -15.62 -5.32 13.23
CA GLN A 206 -15.97 -4.03 12.64
C GLN A 206 -15.61 -3.85 11.16
N PHE A 207 -14.50 -4.39 10.62
CA PHE A 207 -14.13 -4.16 9.21
C PHE A 207 -13.17 -5.24 8.65
N SER A 208 -13.63 -6.01 7.67
CA SER A 208 -12.80 -6.96 6.91
C SER A 208 -12.43 -6.38 5.55
N ASP A 209 -11.36 -5.59 5.51
CA ASP A 209 -10.76 -5.18 4.23
C ASP A 209 -10.42 -6.46 3.44
N VAL A 210 -10.65 -6.47 2.13
CA VAL A 210 -10.35 -7.63 1.26
C VAL A 210 -9.26 -7.27 0.26
N ILE A 211 -9.48 -6.23 -0.54
CA ILE A 211 -8.56 -5.84 -1.61
C ILE A 211 -8.55 -4.33 -1.83
N ARG A 212 -7.38 -3.78 -2.16
CA ARG A 212 -7.20 -2.39 -2.56
C ARG A 212 -6.34 -2.26 -3.81
N ILE A 213 -6.79 -1.48 -4.77
CA ILE A 213 -6.01 -1.10 -5.97
C ILE A 213 -5.73 0.39 -5.86
N THR A 214 -4.49 0.83 -6.07
CA THR A 214 -4.04 2.21 -5.82
C THR A 214 -3.09 2.70 -6.91
N PRO A 215 -3.60 3.21 -8.04
CA PRO A 215 -2.84 4.08 -8.92
C PRO A 215 -2.56 5.45 -8.27
N GLY A 216 -1.53 6.12 -8.76
CA GLY A 216 -1.22 7.49 -8.37
C GLY A 216 -0.23 8.17 -9.29
N ALA A 217 0.01 9.44 -8.98
CA ALA A 217 1.03 10.26 -9.60
C ALA A 217 1.75 11.04 -8.50
N GLY A 218 3.06 11.14 -8.60
CA GLY A 218 3.86 11.90 -7.65
C GLY A 218 4.95 12.68 -8.35
N TYR A 219 5.48 13.67 -7.63
CA TYR A 219 6.61 14.46 -8.05
C TYR A 219 7.70 14.41 -6.98
N GLN A 220 8.92 14.10 -7.41
CA GLN A 220 10.10 14.14 -6.56
C GLN A 220 10.83 15.47 -6.79
N PHE A 221 10.94 16.27 -5.74
CA PHE A 221 11.60 17.57 -5.78
C PHE A 221 13.12 17.44 -5.59
N ASP A 222 13.55 16.46 -4.80
CA ASP A 222 14.95 16.07 -4.59
C ASP A 222 15.03 14.67 -3.94
N LYS A 223 16.23 14.20 -3.58
CA LYS A 223 16.43 12.88 -2.93
C LYS A 223 15.66 12.71 -1.61
N THR A 224 15.29 13.82 -0.97
CA THR A 224 14.70 13.87 0.37
C THR A 224 13.22 14.16 0.35
N PHE A 225 12.68 14.88 -0.64
CA PHE A 225 11.31 15.39 -0.62
C PHE A 225 10.50 15.01 -1.86
N LYS A 226 9.31 14.46 -1.62
CA LYS A 226 8.35 14.12 -2.66
C LYS A 226 6.90 14.23 -2.17
N ILE A 227 6.02 14.53 -3.10
CA ILE A 227 4.56 14.57 -2.90
C ILE A 227 3.91 13.59 -3.86
N GLN A 228 2.80 12.99 -3.46
CA GLN A 228 2.06 11.99 -4.23
C GLN A 228 0.55 12.15 -4.02
N GLY A 229 -0.18 12.21 -5.12
CA GLY A 229 -1.63 12.00 -5.17
C GLY A 229 -1.94 10.55 -5.57
N MET A 230 -2.95 9.95 -4.95
CA MET A 230 -3.40 8.59 -5.21
C MET A 230 -4.92 8.53 -5.28
N LEU A 231 -5.42 7.68 -6.16
CA LEU A 231 -6.80 7.25 -6.20
C LEU A 231 -6.82 5.77 -5.87
N ALA A 232 -7.54 5.35 -4.84
CA ALA A 232 -7.66 3.93 -4.52
C ALA A 232 -9.10 3.45 -4.57
N TYR A 233 -9.30 2.30 -5.19
CA TYR A 233 -10.50 1.50 -5.03
C TYR A 233 -10.26 0.50 -3.91
N HIS A 234 -11.18 0.40 -2.97
CA HIS A 234 -11.05 -0.47 -1.80
C HIS A 234 -12.36 -1.21 -1.56
N TYR A 235 -12.28 -2.53 -1.58
CA TYR A 235 -13.41 -3.42 -1.37
C TYR A 235 -13.31 -4.04 0.03
N THR A 236 -14.40 -3.91 0.78
CA THR A 236 -14.51 -4.33 2.18
C THR A 236 -15.74 -5.22 2.35
N GLU A 237 -15.58 -6.26 3.15
CA GLU A 237 -16.66 -7.14 3.59
C GLU A 237 -16.90 -6.91 5.09
N GLN A 238 -18.16 -6.85 5.49
CA GLN A 238 -18.57 -6.68 6.88
C GLN A 238 -19.60 -7.75 7.24
N ASN A 239 -19.43 -8.37 8.41
CA ASN A 239 -20.33 -9.39 8.94
C ASN A 239 -20.92 -8.91 10.26
N ILE A 240 -21.81 -7.91 10.21
CA ILE A 240 -22.51 -7.35 11.37
C ILE A 240 -24.01 -7.65 11.19
N GLY A 241 -24.44 -8.87 11.55
CA GLY A 241 -25.84 -9.30 11.42
C GLY A 241 -26.29 -9.65 9.99
N GLY A 242 -25.36 -9.68 9.04
CA GLY A 242 -25.55 -9.95 7.61
C GLY A 242 -24.26 -9.66 6.84
N LEU A 243 -24.11 -10.21 5.62
CA LEU A 243 -22.97 -9.93 4.75
C LEU A 243 -23.19 -8.60 4.01
N TYR A 244 -22.55 -7.53 4.49
CA TYR A 244 -22.55 -6.23 3.83
C TYR A 244 -21.25 -6.01 3.08
N ARG A 245 -21.35 -5.67 1.79
CA ARG A 245 -20.21 -5.38 0.91
C ARG A 245 -20.18 -3.89 0.62
N THR A 246 -19.07 -3.23 0.93
CA THR A 246 -18.93 -1.78 0.68
C THR A 246 -17.77 -1.51 -0.28
N ASN A 247 -17.99 -0.57 -1.19
CA ASN A 247 -16.99 -0.10 -2.12
C ASN A 247 -16.56 1.32 -1.73
N ASP A 248 -15.28 1.52 -1.46
CA ASP A 248 -14.72 2.82 -1.14
C ASP A 248 -13.87 3.36 -2.29
N ILE A 249 -14.06 4.63 -2.60
CA ILE A 249 -13.14 5.43 -3.42
C ILE A 249 -12.36 6.35 -2.49
N ILE A 250 -11.04 6.19 -2.47
CA ILE A 250 -10.14 6.92 -1.58
C ILE A 250 -9.30 7.89 -2.40
N PHE A 251 -9.40 9.17 -2.06
CA PHE A 251 -8.48 10.20 -2.53
C PHE A 251 -7.40 10.38 -1.47
N ARG A 252 -6.13 10.14 -1.82
CA ARG A 252 -5.04 10.24 -0.87
C ARG A 252 -3.95 11.18 -1.32
N ILE A 253 -3.61 12.11 -0.45
CA ILE A 253 -2.41 12.94 -0.56
C ILE A 253 -1.36 12.43 0.43
N LYS A 254 -0.14 12.24 -0.08
CA LYS A 254 0.99 11.72 0.68
C LYS A 254 2.21 12.60 0.49
N VAL A 255 2.76 13.06 1.60
CA VAL A 255 4.01 13.81 1.65
C VAL A 255 5.07 12.90 2.25
N VAL A 256 6.23 12.81 1.61
CA VAL A 256 7.35 12.01 2.11
C VAL A 256 8.57 12.90 2.25
N LYS A 257 9.18 12.87 3.43
CA LYS A 257 10.42 13.58 3.73
C LYS A 257 11.44 12.60 4.30
N THR A 258 12.65 12.59 3.75
CA THR A 258 13.78 11.84 4.29
C THR A 258 14.75 12.81 4.97
N PHE A 259 15.28 12.40 6.11
CA PHE A 259 16.30 13.08 6.90
C PHE A 259 17.56 12.21 6.94
#